data_AF-T0YZ43-F1
#
_entry.id   AF-T0YZ43-F1
#
_cell.length_a   1.000
_cell.length_b   1.000
_cell.length_c   1.000
_cell.angle_alpha   90.00
_cell.angle_beta   90.00
_cell.angle_gamma   90.00
#
_symmetry.space_group_name_H-M   'P 1'
#
loop_
_entity.id
_entity.type
_entity.pdbx_description
1 polymer ?
#
loop_
_entity_poly.entity_id
_entity_poly.type
_entity_poly.pdbx_seq_one_letter_code
_entity_poly.pdbx_strand_id
1 'polypeptide(L)'
;RAEWDPLEEVLIHQPGIEMFFGLMEPYSFLYERAFRVDEATYEHAALEHALTEAGVTVRHLIHLAIEIGARRPALVEEVRRHALDLVRYSGPKEMVARARSAFRQNLDRFDGPTLFNILLLRPSVRLERHPGERVILPKVVLDTPLANLYFMRDQQALTPNGFVLGRMAKPQRRNEPILTGALLRAWGAAMVTEIRSPGTFEGGDLIPPSGTRRWLGTGDRTNA
;
A
#
# COMPACT_ATOMS: atom_id res chain seq x y z
N ARG A 1 -23.24 -9.46 -10.84
CA ARG A 1 -22.81 -8.06 -10.79
C ARG A 1 -21.87 -7.81 -11.96
N ALA A 2 -22.14 -6.75 -12.71
CA ALA A 2 -21.42 -6.24 -13.87
C ALA A 2 -20.59 -5.01 -13.49
N GLU A 3 -19.59 -4.65 -14.29
CA GLU A 3 -18.79 -3.42 -14.11
C GLU A 3 -19.62 -2.13 -14.31
N TRP A 4 -20.79 -2.23 -14.95
CA TRP A 4 -21.73 -1.12 -15.18
C TRP A 4 -22.98 -1.16 -14.30
N ASP A 5 -23.06 -2.11 -13.36
CA ASP A 5 -24.13 -2.06 -12.36
C ASP A 5 -23.89 -0.83 -11.44
N PRO A 6 -24.95 -0.25 -10.85
CA PRO A 6 -24.80 0.85 -9.90
C PRO A 6 -23.81 0.52 -8.79
N LEU A 7 -22.84 1.43 -8.58
CA LEU A 7 -21.81 1.30 -7.55
C LEU A 7 -22.40 1.69 -6.20
N GLU A 8 -22.28 0.81 -5.20
CA GLU A 8 -22.80 1.05 -3.84
C GLU A 8 -21.70 1.50 -2.87
N GLU A 9 -20.52 0.89 -2.98
CA GLU A 9 -19.37 1.15 -2.09
C GLU A 9 -18.06 1.02 -2.86
N VAL A 10 -17.09 1.87 -2.55
CA VAL A 10 -15.75 1.86 -3.14
C VAL A 10 -14.67 2.12 -2.10
N LEU A 11 -13.53 1.45 -2.26
CA LEU A 11 -12.33 1.66 -1.46
C LEU A 11 -11.31 2.47 -2.27
N ILE A 12 -10.89 3.60 -1.73
CA ILE A 12 -9.91 4.50 -2.32
C ILE A 12 -8.70 4.69 -1.39
N HIS A 13 -7.57 5.09 -1.97
CA HIS A 13 -6.39 5.54 -1.22
C HIS A 13 -6.00 6.90 -1.76
N GLN A 14 -6.18 7.94 -0.96
CA GLN A 14 -5.78 9.28 -1.34
C GLN A 14 -4.26 9.35 -1.52
N PRO A 15 -3.76 10.00 -2.58
CA PRO A 15 -2.32 10.15 -2.77
C PRO A 15 -1.66 10.83 -1.56
N GLY A 16 -0.66 10.16 -0.99
CA GLY A 16 0.05 10.61 0.20
C GLY A 16 1.54 10.88 -0.06
N ILE A 17 2.31 10.87 1.03
CA ILE A 17 3.74 11.15 1.01
C ILE A 17 4.54 10.10 0.21
N GLU A 18 4.04 8.88 0.11
CA GLU A 18 4.58 7.82 -0.75
C GLU A 18 4.56 8.19 -2.24
N MET A 19 3.52 8.88 -2.71
CA MET A 19 3.47 9.41 -4.07
C MET A 19 4.52 10.50 -4.26
N PHE A 20 4.67 11.41 -3.30
CA PHE A 20 5.68 12.48 -3.36
C PHE A 20 7.09 11.92 -3.62
N PHE A 21 7.48 10.85 -2.91
CA PHE A 21 8.76 10.19 -3.17
C PHE A 21 8.83 9.53 -4.55
N GLY A 22 7.71 8.96 -5.02
CA GLY A 22 7.60 8.42 -6.36
C GLY A 22 7.83 9.45 -7.48
N LEU A 23 7.45 10.71 -7.25
CA LEU A 23 7.62 11.79 -8.22
C LEU A 23 9.05 12.33 -8.32
N MET A 24 9.94 11.96 -7.39
CA MET A 24 11.36 12.33 -7.48
C MET A 24 12.10 11.54 -8.59
N GLU A 25 11.61 10.34 -8.92
CA GLU A 25 12.07 9.54 -10.04
C GLU A 25 10.87 8.83 -10.69
N PRO A 26 10.05 9.55 -11.49
CA PRO A 26 8.75 9.06 -11.94
C PRO A 26 8.79 7.72 -12.68
N TYR A 27 9.77 7.53 -13.57
CA TYR A 27 9.82 6.38 -14.48
C TYR A 27 10.02 5.04 -13.75
N SER A 28 10.93 4.98 -12.76
CA SER A 28 11.14 3.75 -11.98
C SER A 28 9.93 3.42 -11.12
N PHE A 29 9.17 4.44 -10.70
CA PHE A 29 7.89 4.29 -10.01
C PHE A 29 6.69 4.10 -10.93
N LEU A 30 6.92 3.92 -12.24
CA LEU A 30 5.89 3.62 -13.25
C LEU A 30 4.93 4.78 -13.54
N TYR A 31 5.35 6.01 -13.24
CA TYR A 31 4.70 7.21 -13.73
C TYR A 31 5.30 7.65 -15.06
N GLU A 32 4.46 8.19 -15.93
CA GLU A 32 4.89 8.78 -17.20
C GLU A 32 5.70 10.07 -16.98
N ARG A 33 5.32 10.87 -15.99
CA ARG A 33 5.94 12.18 -15.69
C ARG A 33 5.65 12.60 -14.25
N ALA A 34 6.40 13.59 -13.78
CA ALA A 34 6.05 14.31 -12.55
C ALA A 34 4.82 15.21 -12.77
N PHE A 35 4.06 15.44 -11.70
CA PHE A 35 2.88 16.29 -11.69
C PHE A 35 2.75 17.00 -10.33
N ARG A 36 1.78 17.93 -10.23
CA ARG A 36 1.55 18.75 -9.05
C ARG A 36 0.80 17.95 -7.99
N VAL A 37 1.43 17.75 -6.83
CA VAL A 37 0.89 16.93 -5.71
C VAL A 37 -0.39 17.54 -5.15
N ASP A 38 -0.44 18.86 -5.04
CA ASP A 38 -1.61 19.62 -4.60
C ASP A 38 -2.78 19.47 -5.57
N GLU A 39 -2.53 19.53 -6.87
CA GLU A 39 -3.56 19.28 -7.89
C GLU A 39 -4.05 17.84 -7.86
N ALA A 40 -3.16 16.84 -7.81
CA ALA A 40 -3.57 15.44 -7.74
C ALA A 40 -4.40 15.14 -6.48
N THR A 41 -4.07 15.78 -5.36
CA THR A 41 -4.84 15.67 -4.12
C THR A 41 -6.22 16.30 -4.26
N TYR A 42 -6.30 17.47 -4.89
CA TYR A 42 -7.56 18.17 -5.17
C TYR A 42 -8.45 17.37 -6.14
N GLU A 43 -7.90 16.86 -7.24
CA GLU A 43 -8.61 16.03 -8.21
C GLU A 43 -9.14 14.75 -7.58
N HIS A 44 -8.35 14.10 -6.72
CA HIS A 44 -8.79 12.92 -5.99
C HIS A 44 -9.94 13.24 -5.01
N ALA A 45 -9.88 14.38 -4.33
CA ALA A 45 -10.98 14.84 -3.47
C ALA A 45 -12.25 15.17 -4.29
N ALA A 46 -12.09 15.73 -5.49
CA ALA A 46 -13.21 15.98 -6.41
C ALA A 46 -13.85 14.66 -6.90
N LEU A 47 -13.05 13.63 -7.18
CA LEU A 47 -13.54 12.28 -7.50
C LEU A 47 -14.36 11.71 -6.33
N GLU A 48 -13.84 11.79 -5.10
CA GLU A 48 -14.56 11.35 -3.90
C GLU A 48 -15.88 12.11 -3.71
N HIS A 49 -15.87 13.42 -3.93
CA HIS A 49 -17.07 14.23 -3.85
C HIS A 49 -18.12 13.77 -4.86
N ALA A 50 -17.75 13.60 -6.13
CA ALA A 50 -18.65 13.13 -7.18
C ALA A 50 -19.24 11.74 -6.89
N LEU A 51 -18.42 10.82 -6.35
CA LEU A 51 -18.89 9.49 -5.91
C LEU A 51 -19.91 9.60 -4.77
N THR A 52 -19.61 10.44 -3.78
CA THR A 52 -20.50 10.65 -2.63
C THR A 52 -21.82 11.31 -3.05
N GLU A 53 -21.78 12.30 -3.93
CA GLU A 53 -22.99 12.93 -4.50
C GLU A 53 -23.85 11.93 -5.30
N ALA A 54 -23.22 10.96 -5.96
CA ALA A 54 -23.90 9.85 -6.63
C ALA A 54 -24.46 8.79 -5.66
N GLY A 55 -24.32 8.98 -4.34
CA GLY A 55 -24.81 8.06 -3.31
C GLY A 55 -23.89 6.86 -3.04
N VAL A 56 -22.66 6.87 -3.56
CA VAL A 56 -21.67 5.81 -3.33
C VAL A 56 -21.04 5.99 -1.95
N THR A 57 -20.95 4.92 -1.18
CA THR A 57 -20.16 4.91 0.06
C THR A 57 -18.67 4.87 -0.27
N VAL A 58 -17.96 5.96 0.01
CA VAL A 58 -16.51 6.04 -0.21
C VAL A 58 -15.75 5.68 1.07
N ARG A 59 -14.89 4.68 1.03
CA ARG A 59 -14.00 4.29 2.13
C ARG A 59 -12.55 4.62 1.79
N HIS A 60 -11.84 5.21 2.74
CA HIS A 60 -10.40 5.41 2.64
C HIS A 60 -9.64 4.24 3.24
N LEU A 61 -8.60 3.78 2.56
CA LEU A 61 -7.77 2.65 2.98
C LEU A 61 -7.16 2.86 4.38
N ILE A 62 -6.65 4.06 4.67
CA ILE A 62 -6.07 4.40 5.98
C ILE A 62 -7.11 4.39 7.10
N HIS A 63 -8.30 4.97 6.86
CA HIS A 63 -9.38 4.99 7.85
C HIS A 63 -9.88 3.57 8.13
N LEU A 64 -10.00 2.74 7.07
CA LEU A 64 -10.33 1.33 7.20
C LEU A 64 -9.29 0.59 8.07
N ALA A 65 -8.00 0.83 7.83
CA ALA A 65 -6.93 0.22 8.61
C ALA A 65 -6.99 0.62 10.10
N ILE A 66 -7.25 1.89 10.38
CA ILE A 66 -7.38 2.41 11.75
C ILE A 66 -8.63 1.82 12.44
N GLU A 67 -9.76 1.77 11.74
CA GLU A 67 -11.02 1.17 12.24
C GLU A 67 -10.83 -0.31 12.58
N ILE A 68 -10.19 -1.07 11.69
CA ILE A 68 -9.86 -2.48 11.93
C ILE A 68 -8.94 -2.60 13.15
N GLY A 69 -7.90 -1.76 13.24
CA GLY A 69 -6.96 -1.76 14.36
C GLY A 69 -7.64 -1.49 15.70
N ALA A 70 -8.57 -0.53 15.75
CA ALA A 70 -9.36 -0.23 16.95
C ALA A 70 -10.24 -1.41 17.38
N ARG A 71 -10.81 -2.16 16.42
CA ARG A 71 -11.63 -3.36 16.70
C ARG A 71 -10.81 -4.60 17.00
N ARG A 72 -9.56 -4.67 16.54
CA ARG A 72 -8.68 -5.84 16.65
C ARG A 72 -7.28 -5.45 17.15
N PRO A 73 -7.13 -5.14 18.45
CA PRO A 73 -5.83 -4.75 19.01
C PRO A 73 -4.70 -5.77 18.77
N ALA A 74 -5.03 -7.06 18.72
CA ALA A 74 -4.06 -8.12 18.40
C ALA A 74 -3.43 -7.94 17.00
N LEU A 75 -4.18 -7.44 16.02
CA LEU A 75 -3.65 -7.13 14.69
C LEU A 75 -2.69 -5.93 14.74
N VAL A 76 -2.96 -4.94 15.59
CA VAL A 76 -2.04 -3.80 15.80
C VAL A 76 -0.71 -4.30 16.35
N GLU A 77 -0.72 -5.25 17.29
CA GLU A 77 0.50 -5.89 17.79
C GLU A 77 1.26 -6.68 16.72
N GLU A 78 0.54 -7.35 15.82
CA GLU A 78 1.15 -8.00 14.66
C GLU A 78 1.80 -6.99 13.71
N VAL A 79 1.14 -5.86 13.45
CA VAL A 79 1.70 -4.76 12.64
C VAL A 79 2.93 -4.15 13.30
N ARG A 80 2.92 -3.91 14.61
CA ARG A 80 4.08 -3.44 15.39
C ARG A 80 5.25 -4.42 15.30
N ARG A 81 4.97 -5.71 15.42
CA ARG A 81 6.00 -6.76 15.24
C ARG A 81 6.55 -6.76 13.83
N HIS A 82 5.69 -6.66 12.83
CA HIS A 82 6.11 -6.59 11.43
C HIS A 82 6.95 -5.34 11.12
N ALA A 83 6.63 -4.21 11.75
CA ALA A 83 7.41 -2.97 11.61
C ALA A 83 8.88 -3.13 12.04
N LEU A 84 9.19 -4.03 12.99
CA LEU A 84 10.57 -4.35 13.38
C LEU A 84 11.40 -4.97 12.26
N ASP A 85 10.76 -5.75 11.40
CA ASP A 85 11.40 -6.42 10.27
C ASP A 85 11.41 -5.53 9.03
N LEU A 86 10.39 -4.67 8.91
CA LEU A 86 10.24 -3.73 7.82
C LEU A 86 11.25 -2.57 7.88
N VAL A 87 11.43 -1.97 9.06
CA VAL A 87 12.36 -0.85 9.26
C VAL A 87 13.79 -1.37 9.39
N ARG A 88 14.62 -1.09 8.39
CA ARG A 88 16.00 -1.60 8.35
C ARG A 88 16.97 -0.56 8.87
N TYR A 89 18.04 -1.03 9.51
CA TYR A 89 19.13 -0.20 9.99
C TYR A 89 20.45 -0.71 9.46
N SER A 90 21.30 0.19 8.98
CA SER A 90 22.66 -0.11 8.49
C SER A 90 23.68 0.88 9.05
N GLY A 91 24.94 0.47 9.17
CA GLY A 91 26.01 1.27 9.79
C GLY A 91 26.82 0.47 10.81
N PRO A 92 27.63 1.13 11.66
CA PRO A 92 28.41 0.47 12.71
C PRO A 92 27.53 -0.38 13.65
N LYS A 93 28.00 -1.60 13.99
CA LYS A 93 27.21 -2.61 14.72
C LYS A 93 26.55 -2.09 16.00
N GLU A 94 27.30 -1.37 16.84
CA GLU A 94 26.81 -0.81 18.10
C GLU A 94 25.69 0.22 17.89
N MET A 95 25.82 1.05 16.85
CA MET A 95 24.80 2.05 16.52
C MET A 95 23.52 1.40 16.02
N VAL A 96 23.64 0.40 15.16
CA VAL A 96 22.51 -0.37 14.65
C VAL A 96 21.79 -1.07 15.81
N ALA A 97 22.54 -1.70 16.74
CA ALA A 97 21.96 -2.34 17.92
C ALA A 97 21.20 -1.33 18.79
N ARG A 98 21.81 -0.16 19.05
CA ARG A 98 21.16 0.92 19.81
C ARG A 98 19.90 1.45 19.13
N ALA A 99 19.96 1.71 17.83
CA ALA A 99 18.83 2.23 17.06
C ALA A 99 17.68 1.22 17.01
N ARG A 100 17.96 -0.07 16.77
CA ARG A 100 16.96 -1.14 16.83
C ARG A 100 16.33 -1.27 18.22
N SER A 101 17.13 -1.18 19.28
CA SER A 101 16.62 -1.20 20.66
C SER A 101 15.71 -0.01 20.94
N ALA A 102 16.12 1.20 20.54
CA ALA A 102 15.33 2.41 20.71
C ALA A 102 14.02 2.34 19.92
N PHE A 103 14.06 1.87 18.66
CA PHE A 103 12.86 1.69 17.86
C PHE A 103 11.88 0.70 18.51
N ARG A 104 12.38 -0.46 18.97
CA ARG A 104 11.57 -1.46 19.68
C ARG A 104 10.92 -0.87 20.94
N GLN A 105 11.65 -0.09 21.73
CA GLN A 105 11.12 0.54 22.95
C GLN A 105 10.05 1.62 22.69
N ASN A 106 10.01 2.18 21.47
CA ASN A 106 9.04 3.21 21.09
C ASN A 106 7.85 2.68 20.28
N LEU A 107 7.81 1.39 19.95
CA LEU A 107 6.73 0.81 19.12
C LEU A 107 5.32 1.08 19.66
N ASP A 108 5.15 1.00 20.98
CA ASP A 108 3.86 1.21 21.63
C ASP A 108 3.38 2.67 21.56
N ARG A 109 4.30 3.60 21.27
CA ARG A 109 4.00 5.02 21.10
C ARG A 109 3.57 5.39 19.68
N PHE A 110 3.77 4.51 18.70
CA PHE A 110 3.33 4.77 17.34
C PHE A 110 1.82 4.57 17.23
N ASP A 111 1.16 5.60 16.72
CA ASP A 111 -0.26 5.60 16.40
C ASP A 111 -0.54 4.91 15.07
N GLY A 112 -1.83 4.71 14.77
CA GLY A 112 -2.28 4.08 13.54
C GLY A 112 -1.69 4.72 12.27
N PRO A 113 -1.78 6.06 12.11
CA PRO A 113 -1.16 6.75 10.97
C PRO A 113 0.36 6.54 10.85
N THR A 114 1.11 6.56 11.97
CA THR A 114 2.56 6.32 11.94
C THR A 114 2.87 4.89 11.50
N LEU A 115 2.16 3.90 12.04
CA LEU A 115 2.32 2.50 11.64
C LEU A 115 1.95 2.31 10.16
N PHE A 116 0.87 2.94 9.69
CA PHE A 116 0.46 2.90 8.29
C PHE A 116 1.54 3.49 7.37
N ASN A 117 2.09 4.66 7.71
CA ASN A 117 3.19 5.27 6.96
C ASN A 117 4.46 4.42 6.95
N ILE A 118 4.76 3.68 8.02
CA ILE A 118 5.86 2.71 8.03
C ILE A 118 5.61 1.62 6.98
N LEU A 119 4.38 1.10 6.88
CA LEU A 119 4.00 0.11 5.86
C LEU A 119 4.11 0.66 4.44
N LEU A 120 3.69 1.92 4.22
CA LEU A 120 3.74 2.58 2.92
C LEU A 120 5.16 2.90 2.46
N LEU A 121 5.98 3.47 3.35
CA LEU A 121 7.28 4.04 3.01
C LEU A 121 8.43 3.06 3.14
N ARG A 122 8.27 2.01 3.96
CA ARG A 122 9.26 0.94 4.15
C ARG A 122 10.68 1.49 4.39
N PRO A 123 10.87 2.34 5.42
CA PRO A 123 12.09 3.11 5.55
C PRO A 123 13.28 2.26 6.01
N SER A 124 14.46 2.60 5.51
CA SER A 124 15.77 2.11 5.92
C SER A 124 16.60 3.28 6.43
N VAL A 125 17.17 3.17 7.62
CA VAL A 125 18.01 4.22 8.23
C VAL A 125 19.47 3.77 8.19
N ARG A 126 20.27 4.49 7.41
CA ARG A 126 21.72 4.35 7.35
C ARG A 126 22.36 5.32 8.33
N LEU A 127 23.08 4.79 9.31
CA LEU A 127 23.73 5.54 10.38
C LEU A 127 25.20 5.73 10.01
N GLU A 128 25.61 6.97 9.81
CA GLU A 128 26.99 7.33 9.52
C GLU A 128 27.60 8.11 10.69
N ARG A 129 28.89 7.86 10.94
CA ARG A 129 29.71 8.62 11.89
C ARG A 129 31.03 8.97 11.22
N HIS A 130 31.30 10.27 11.11
CA HIS A 130 32.59 10.72 10.61
C HIS A 130 33.66 10.67 11.73
N PRO A 131 34.92 10.32 11.39
CA PRO A 131 36.02 10.36 12.34
C PRO A 131 36.14 11.75 12.99
N GLY A 132 36.24 11.80 14.32
CA GLY A 132 36.33 13.05 15.09
C GLY A 132 34.98 13.64 15.50
N GLU A 133 33.85 13.16 14.95
CA GLU A 133 32.53 13.66 15.30
C GLU A 133 31.82 12.76 16.34
N ARG A 134 31.12 13.42 17.27
CA ARG A 134 30.19 12.77 18.21
C ARG A 134 28.77 12.64 17.64
N VAL A 135 28.46 13.40 16.58
CA VAL A 135 27.14 13.41 15.95
C VAL A 135 26.97 12.19 15.08
N ILE A 136 25.81 11.54 15.20
CA ILE A 136 25.39 10.46 14.30
C ILE A 136 24.52 11.11 13.24
N LEU A 137 24.87 10.94 11.97
CA LEU A 137 24.10 11.45 10.84
C LEU A 137 23.20 10.33 10.29
N PRO A 138 21.88 10.37 10.54
CA PRO A 138 20.97 9.43 9.93
C PRO A 138 20.65 9.82 8.48
N LYS A 139 20.80 8.88 7.56
CA LYS A 139 20.30 8.96 6.18
C LYS A 139 19.13 8.00 6.03
N VAL A 140 17.95 8.52 5.70
CA VAL A 140 16.77 7.72 5.46
C VAL A 140 16.67 7.40 3.97
N VAL A 141 16.53 6.12 3.65
CA VAL A 141 16.33 5.58 2.30
C VAL A 141 15.03 4.79 2.32
N LEU A 142 14.17 4.97 1.33
CA LEU A 142 12.90 4.23 1.27
C LEU A 142 13.07 2.97 0.42
N ASP A 143 12.68 1.82 0.96
CA ASP A 143 12.74 0.54 0.25
C ASP A 143 11.45 0.31 -0.55
N THR A 144 11.40 0.91 -1.74
CA THR A 144 10.27 0.78 -2.68
C THR A 144 8.94 1.22 -2.03
N PRO A 145 8.75 2.52 -1.78
CA PRO A 145 7.49 3.02 -1.25
C PRO A 145 6.32 2.63 -2.16
N LEU A 146 5.15 2.43 -1.58
CA LEU A 146 3.92 2.02 -2.27
C LEU A 146 3.31 3.19 -3.07
N ALA A 147 4.09 3.82 -3.94
CA ALA A 147 3.73 5.08 -4.60
C ALA A 147 2.44 4.95 -5.43
N ASN A 148 2.21 3.82 -6.10
CA ASN A 148 1.05 3.58 -6.96
C ASN A 148 -0.20 3.11 -6.20
N LEU A 149 -0.19 3.14 -4.86
CA LEU A 149 -1.30 2.61 -4.07
C LEU A 149 -2.62 3.35 -4.31
N TYR A 150 -2.58 4.61 -4.76
CA TYR A 150 -3.80 5.34 -5.13
C TYR A 150 -4.52 4.72 -6.34
N PHE A 151 -3.82 3.93 -7.17
CA PHE A 151 -4.42 3.04 -8.15
C PHE A 151 -4.89 1.73 -7.51
N MET A 152 -5.98 1.81 -6.73
CA MET A 152 -6.54 0.69 -5.96
C MET A 152 -7.16 -0.45 -6.81
N ARG A 153 -7.20 -0.29 -8.14
CA ARG A 153 -7.75 -1.28 -9.07
C ARG A 153 -6.80 -2.44 -9.34
N ASP A 154 -5.49 -2.24 -9.23
CA ASP A 154 -4.53 -3.18 -9.81
C ASP A 154 -4.17 -4.32 -8.85
N GLN A 155 -4.20 -4.08 -7.55
CA GLN A 155 -3.66 -5.03 -6.57
C GLN A 155 -4.59 -6.23 -6.34
N GLN A 156 -5.88 -6.06 -6.61
CA GLN A 156 -6.91 -7.07 -6.42
C GLN A 156 -8.02 -6.94 -7.45
N ALA A 157 -8.77 -8.02 -7.64
CA ALA A 157 -10.04 -7.97 -8.37
C ALA A 157 -11.18 -8.49 -7.49
N LEU A 158 -12.27 -7.71 -7.39
CA LEU A 158 -13.45 -8.08 -6.62
C LEU A 158 -14.38 -8.97 -7.46
N THR A 159 -14.94 -9.99 -6.82
CA THR A 159 -15.94 -10.88 -7.41
C THR A 159 -17.11 -11.06 -6.43
N PRO A 160 -18.27 -11.58 -6.88
CA PRO A 160 -19.37 -11.90 -5.98
C PRO A 160 -19.00 -12.89 -4.85
N ASN A 161 -17.93 -13.67 -5.02
CA ASN A 161 -17.49 -14.67 -4.04
C ASN A 161 -16.37 -14.16 -3.12
N GLY A 162 -15.97 -12.89 -3.24
CA GLY A 162 -14.80 -12.32 -2.58
C GLY A 162 -13.76 -11.82 -3.58
N PHE A 163 -12.54 -11.58 -3.11
CA PHE A 163 -11.50 -10.97 -3.93
C PHE A 163 -10.43 -11.97 -4.37
N VAL A 164 -9.87 -11.74 -5.55
CA VAL A 164 -8.66 -12.39 -6.05
C VAL A 164 -7.50 -11.45 -5.77
N LEU A 165 -6.49 -11.94 -5.03
CA LEU A 165 -5.30 -11.18 -4.75
C LEU A 165 -4.29 -11.33 -5.90
N GLY A 166 -3.89 -10.20 -6.48
CA GLY A 166 -2.97 -10.18 -7.60
C GLY A 166 -1.52 -10.35 -7.23
N ARG A 167 -0.73 -10.63 -8.27
CA ARG A 167 0.73 -10.67 -8.21
C ARG A 167 1.25 -9.78 -9.31
N MET A 168 1.60 -8.56 -8.90
CA MET A 168 2.08 -7.52 -9.81
C MET A 168 3.25 -8.03 -10.66
N ALA A 169 3.19 -7.78 -11.96
CA ALA A 169 4.25 -8.18 -12.88
C ALA A 169 5.55 -7.43 -12.55
N LYS A 170 5.44 -6.12 -12.31
CA LYS A 170 6.56 -5.24 -11.96
C LYS A 170 6.95 -5.42 -10.49
N PRO A 171 8.21 -5.79 -10.18
CA PRO A 171 8.66 -6.07 -8.82
C PRO A 171 8.39 -4.95 -7.82
N GLN A 172 8.54 -3.69 -8.25
CA GLN A 172 8.36 -2.52 -7.39
C GLN A 172 6.94 -2.37 -6.83
N ARG A 173 5.92 -2.97 -7.47
CA ARG A 173 4.53 -2.92 -6.99
C ARG A 173 4.12 -4.13 -6.17
N ARG A 174 4.97 -5.16 -6.04
CA ARG A 174 4.59 -6.45 -5.41
C ARG A 174 4.28 -6.36 -3.91
N ASN A 175 4.68 -5.27 -3.25
CA ASN A 175 4.34 -5.04 -1.86
C ASN A 175 2.94 -4.41 -1.69
N GLU A 176 2.35 -3.81 -2.73
CA GLU A 176 1.03 -3.17 -2.66
C GLU A 176 -0.08 -4.21 -2.36
N PRO A 177 -0.17 -5.36 -3.07
CA PRO A 177 -1.16 -6.39 -2.75
C PRO A 177 -1.01 -6.99 -1.35
N ILE A 178 0.20 -6.99 -0.78
CA ILE A 178 0.41 -7.51 0.59
C ILE A 178 -0.38 -6.66 1.58
N LEU A 179 -0.30 -5.33 1.45
CA LEU A 179 -1.03 -4.40 2.31
C LEU A 179 -2.55 -4.48 2.05
N THR A 180 -2.98 -4.34 0.79
CA THR A 180 -4.41 -4.32 0.48
C THR A 180 -5.09 -5.65 0.80
N GLY A 181 -4.45 -6.77 0.47
CA GLY A 181 -4.96 -8.12 0.78
C GLY A 181 -5.02 -8.41 2.28
N ALA A 182 -4.05 -7.94 3.07
CA ALA A 182 -4.10 -8.05 4.53
C ALA A 182 -5.29 -7.26 5.11
N LEU A 183 -5.47 -6.02 4.64
CA LEU A 183 -6.58 -5.16 5.08
C LEU A 183 -7.95 -5.71 4.68
N LEU A 184 -8.12 -6.16 3.44
CA LEU A 184 -9.37 -6.76 2.97
C LEU A 184 -9.75 -8.02 3.77
N ARG A 185 -8.79 -8.91 4.06
CA ARG A 185 -9.03 -10.07 4.94
C ARG A 185 -9.39 -9.65 6.35
N ALA A 186 -8.69 -8.66 6.90
CA ALA A 186 -8.96 -8.17 8.26
C ALA A 186 -10.32 -7.48 8.36
N TRP A 187 -10.78 -6.83 7.28
CA TRP A 187 -12.13 -6.28 7.16
C TRP A 187 -13.21 -7.37 7.13
N GLY A 188 -12.87 -8.57 6.64
CA GLY A 188 -13.78 -9.72 6.54
C GLY A 188 -14.13 -10.10 5.09
N ALA A 189 -13.47 -9.53 4.09
CA ALA A 189 -13.64 -9.96 2.72
C ALA A 189 -13.04 -11.36 2.51
N ALA A 190 -13.80 -12.26 1.89
CA ALA A 190 -13.32 -13.58 1.54
C ALA A 190 -12.24 -13.50 0.45
N MET A 191 -11.10 -14.15 0.65
CA MET A 191 -10.07 -14.28 -0.38
C MET A 191 -10.37 -15.55 -1.19
N VAL A 192 -10.74 -15.38 -2.46
CA VAL A 192 -11.03 -16.50 -3.37
C VAL A 192 -9.75 -17.24 -3.72
N THR A 193 -8.72 -16.49 -4.10
CA THR A 193 -7.39 -17.02 -4.41
C THR A 193 -6.34 -15.93 -4.35
N GLU A 194 -5.07 -16.34 -4.29
CA GLU A 194 -3.90 -15.50 -4.41
C GLU A 194 -3.04 -16.02 -5.56
N ILE A 195 -2.69 -15.16 -6.50
CA ILE A 195 -1.84 -15.53 -7.63
C ILE A 195 -0.40 -15.72 -7.16
N ARG A 196 0.16 -16.90 -7.45
CA ARG A 196 1.52 -17.28 -7.04
C ARG A 196 2.45 -17.35 -8.24
N SER A 197 3.74 -17.26 -7.98
CA SER A 197 4.78 -17.47 -9.00
C SER A 197 4.58 -18.83 -9.70
N PRO A 198 4.77 -18.93 -11.04
CA PRO A 198 5.23 -17.89 -11.96
C PRO A 198 4.12 -16.96 -12.50
N GLY A 199 2.89 -17.10 -12.03
CA GLY A 199 1.75 -16.28 -12.44
C GLY A 199 1.92 -14.80 -12.12
N THR A 200 1.39 -13.95 -12.99
CA THR A 200 1.21 -12.52 -12.76
C THR A 200 -0.23 -12.16 -13.07
N PHE A 201 -0.79 -11.25 -12.29
CA PHE A 201 -2.17 -10.78 -12.44
C PHE A 201 -2.28 -9.39 -11.83
N GLU A 202 -2.86 -8.46 -12.59
CA GLU A 202 -3.25 -7.14 -12.12
C GLU A 202 -4.76 -6.96 -12.35
N GLY A 203 -5.47 -6.42 -11.35
CA GLY A 203 -6.93 -6.36 -11.34
C GLY A 203 -7.55 -5.55 -12.48
N GLY A 204 -6.78 -4.64 -13.09
CA GLY A 204 -7.18 -3.91 -14.29
C GLY A 204 -7.45 -4.82 -15.51
N ASP A 205 -6.90 -6.04 -15.55
CA ASP A 205 -7.13 -6.98 -16.63
C ASP A 205 -8.41 -7.81 -16.45
N LEU A 206 -9.07 -7.76 -15.29
CA LEU A 206 -10.33 -8.46 -15.06
C LEU A 206 -11.52 -7.51 -15.20
N ILE A 207 -12.33 -7.75 -16.23
CA ILE A 207 -13.59 -7.03 -16.44
C ILE A 207 -14.76 -8.03 -16.29
N PRO A 208 -15.66 -7.84 -15.32
CA PRO A 208 -16.91 -8.57 -15.21
C PRO A 208 -18.01 -7.94 -16.10
N PRO A 209 -18.32 -8.48 -17.30
CA PRO A 209 -19.37 -7.92 -18.14
C PRO A 209 -20.77 -8.16 -17.56
N SER A 210 -21.21 -9.40 -17.36
CA SER A 210 -22.48 -9.70 -16.70
C SER A 210 -22.58 -11.19 -16.36
N GLY A 211 -23.47 -11.51 -15.41
CA GLY A 211 -23.68 -12.89 -14.95
C GLY A 211 -22.39 -13.56 -14.45
N THR A 212 -22.11 -14.76 -14.95
CA THR A 212 -20.93 -15.57 -14.60
C THR A 212 -19.73 -15.35 -15.53
N ARG A 213 -19.90 -14.59 -16.62
CA ARG A 213 -18.82 -14.35 -17.60
C ARG A 213 -17.79 -13.37 -17.06
N ARG A 214 -16.52 -13.61 -17.36
CA ARG A 214 -15.40 -12.73 -17.03
C ARG A 214 -14.54 -12.55 -18.27
N TRP A 215 -14.11 -11.33 -18.52
CA TRP A 215 -13.09 -11.03 -19.51
C TRP A 215 -11.77 -10.84 -18.78
N LEU A 216 -10.75 -11.55 -19.24
CA LEU A 216 -9.40 -11.50 -18.70
C LEU A 216 -8.45 -11.08 -19.81
N GLY A 217 -7.82 -9.93 -19.65
CA GLY A 217 -6.71 -9.51 -20.50
C GLY A 217 -5.48 -10.37 -20.21
N THR A 218 -4.76 -10.75 -21.27
CA THR A 218 -3.45 -11.41 -21.16
C THR A 218 -2.41 -10.57 -21.88
N GLY A 219 -1.28 -10.31 -21.25
CA GLY A 219 -0.21 -9.47 -21.77
C GLY A 219 0.91 -9.27 -20.75
N ASP A 220 1.52 -8.09 -20.76
CA ASP A 220 2.71 -7.79 -19.94
C ASP A 220 2.46 -7.79 -18.42
N ARG A 221 1.20 -7.68 -18.00
CA ARG A 221 0.80 -7.60 -16.58
C ARG A 221 0.12 -8.88 -16.08
N THR A 222 -0.69 -9.51 -16.92
CA THR A 222 -1.38 -10.77 -16.62
C THR A 222 -0.99 -11.86 -17.60
N ASN A 223 -0.45 -12.98 -17.12
CA ASN A 223 -0.07 -14.11 -17.97
C ASN A 223 -1.13 -15.22 -18.02
N ALA A 224 -1.02 -16.07 -19.03
CA ALA A 224 -1.91 -17.20 -19.28
C ALA A 224 -1.64 -18.39 -18.35
#